data_AF-A0A935VRM1-F1
#
_entry.id   AF-A0A935VRM1-F1
#
_cell.length_a   1.000
_cell.length_b   1.000
_cell.length_c   1.000
_cell.angle_alpha   90.00
_cell.angle_beta   90.00
_cell.angle_gamma   90.00
#
_symmetry.space_group_name_H-M   'P 1'
#
loop_
_entity.id
_entity.type
_entity.pdbx_description
1 polymer ?
#
loop_
_entity_poly.entity_id
_entity_poly.type
_entity_poly.pdbx_seq_one_letter_code
_entity_poly.pdbx_strand_id
1 'polypeptide(L)'
;MSLKILQICIMLSKQKNSAQIGFYSSFEEQLNHSHPLYILANRIDWNVFEEAFKKHYSATQGKPAKPIRLMVSLLILKQLRNLSDESVVGQWAENAYYQYFGGEKLFSVKPPCVPTELVEFRKRIGEAGSELIFKESIRINGKDADDDNLSGDTTVQEKNITYPTDDKLYKR
;
A
#
# COMPACT_ATOMS: atom_id res chain seq x y z
N MET A 1 3.97 -50.41 26.83
CA MET A 1 5.18 -49.83 26.22
C MET A 1 5.69 -50.88 25.23
N SER A 2 5.18 -50.96 24.00
CA SER A 2 5.76 -50.28 22.85
C SER A 2 4.87 -50.55 21.63
N LEU A 3 4.04 -49.59 21.26
CA LEU A 3 3.27 -49.60 20.01
C LEU A 3 3.28 -48.16 19.50
N LYS A 4 4.39 -47.70 18.90
CA LYS A 4 4.44 -46.33 18.35
C LYS A 4 5.49 -46.00 17.28
N ILE A 5 6.29 -46.94 16.75
CA ILE A 5 7.46 -46.53 15.95
C ILE A 5 7.44 -46.96 14.47
N LEU A 6 6.57 -47.88 14.03
CA LEU A 6 6.67 -48.39 12.65
C LEU A 6 5.39 -48.29 11.81
N GLN A 7 4.65 -47.19 11.95
CA GLN A 7 3.61 -46.80 10.98
C GLN A 7 3.71 -45.31 10.62
N ILE A 8 4.91 -44.74 10.68
CA ILE A 8 5.23 -43.48 10.02
C ILE A 8 6.06 -43.84 8.79
N CYS A 9 5.44 -44.61 7.88
CA CYS A 9 5.81 -44.47 6.48
C CYS A 9 5.43 -43.04 6.12
N ILE A 10 6.42 -42.16 6.25
CA ILE A 10 6.37 -40.77 5.85
C ILE A 10 5.80 -40.78 4.44
N MET A 11 4.54 -40.34 4.30
CA MET A 11 4.08 -39.80 3.03
C MET A 11 4.97 -38.58 2.77
N LEU A 12 6.13 -38.82 2.17
CA LEU A 12 6.85 -37.82 1.43
C LEU A 12 5.97 -37.53 0.23
N SER A 13 4.96 -36.67 0.44
CA SER A 13 4.26 -36.04 -0.67
C SER A 13 5.36 -35.45 -1.55
N LYS A 14 5.48 -35.94 -2.79
CA LYS A 14 6.33 -35.30 -3.79
C LYS A 14 6.00 -33.81 -3.78
N GLN A 15 6.89 -32.97 -3.26
CA GLN A 15 6.85 -31.56 -3.58
C GLN A 15 7.10 -31.47 -5.07
N LYS A 16 6.03 -31.36 -5.86
CA LYS A 16 6.13 -30.75 -7.18
C LYS A 16 6.35 -29.26 -6.91
N ASN A 17 7.60 -28.86 -6.77
CA ASN A 17 7.99 -27.47 -6.95
C ASN A 17 9.22 -27.41 -7.86
N SER A 18 9.00 -27.80 -9.11
CA SER A 18 9.81 -27.31 -10.21
C SER A 18 9.20 -25.99 -10.69
N ALA A 19 9.20 -24.96 -9.83
CA ALA A 19 9.11 -23.59 -10.32
C ALA A 19 10.52 -23.16 -10.75
N GLN A 20 11.03 -23.77 -11.83
CA GLN A 20 12.05 -23.09 -12.60
C GLN A 20 11.35 -21.86 -13.18
N ILE A 21 11.51 -20.74 -12.49
CA ILE A 21 11.12 -19.43 -12.99
C ILE A 21 11.99 -19.23 -14.23
N GLY A 22 11.40 -19.43 -15.40
CA GLY A 22 12.10 -19.26 -16.67
C GLY A 22 12.63 -17.83 -16.78
N PHE A 23 13.70 -17.63 -17.52
CA PHE A 23 14.34 -16.32 -17.71
C PHE A 23 13.39 -15.21 -18.22
N TYR A 24 12.20 -15.59 -18.69
CA TYR A 24 11.16 -14.72 -19.25
C TYR A 24 9.91 -14.59 -18.36
N SER A 25 9.94 -15.07 -17.10
CA SER A 25 8.79 -14.94 -16.20
C SER A 25 8.47 -13.45 -15.93
N SER A 26 7.19 -13.09 -15.99
CA SER A 26 6.75 -11.77 -15.57
C SER A 26 6.91 -11.59 -14.05
N PHE A 27 7.09 -10.35 -13.56
CA PHE A 27 7.16 -10.08 -12.12
C PHE A 27 5.90 -10.55 -11.36
N GLU A 28 4.76 -10.56 -12.04
CA GLU A 28 3.50 -11.08 -11.51
C GLU A 28 3.55 -12.59 -11.22
N GLU A 29 4.16 -13.38 -12.10
CA GLU A 29 4.32 -14.84 -11.95
C GLU A 29 5.26 -15.22 -10.80
N GLN A 30 6.14 -14.29 -10.40
CA GLN A 30 7.08 -14.49 -9.30
C GLN A 30 6.45 -14.29 -7.92
N LEU A 31 5.24 -13.72 -7.86
CA LEU A 31 4.55 -13.40 -6.62
C LEU A 31 3.55 -14.49 -6.23
N ASN A 32 3.30 -14.64 -4.93
CA ASN A 32 2.22 -15.51 -4.47
C ASN A 32 0.86 -14.83 -4.70
N HIS A 33 0.05 -15.42 -5.59
CA HIS A 33 -1.28 -14.89 -5.94
C HIS A 33 -2.30 -14.96 -4.80
N SER A 34 -2.02 -15.76 -3.77
CA SER A 34 -2.85 -15.81 -2.54
C SER A 34 -2.52 -14.69 -1.56
N HIS A 35 -1.51 -13.87 -1.81
CA HIS A 35 -1.12 -12.79 -0.90
C HIS A 35 -2.17 -11.66 -0.90
N PRO A 36 -2.58 -11.14 0.27
CA PRO A 36 -3.64 -10.13 0.37
C PRO A 36 -3.39 -8.88 -0.49
N LEU A 37 -2.15 -8.37 -0.53
CA LEU A 37 -1.82 -7.19 -1.36
C LEU A 37 -1.86 -7.49 -2.87
N TYR A 38 -1.58 -8.71 -3.29
CA TYR A 38 -1.68 -9.09 -4.69
C TYR A 38 -3.15 -9.08 -5.14
N ILE A 39 -4.01 -9.71 -4.34
CA ILE A 39 -5.46 -9.72 -4.57
C ILE A 39 -6.01 -8.30 -4.55
N LEU A 40 -5.56 -7.49 -3.58
CA LEU A 40 -5.96 -6.09 -3.45
C LEU A 40 -5.56 -5.30 -4.71
N ALA A 41 -4.31 -5.41 -5.17
CA ALA A 41 -3.82 -4.73 -6.36
C ALA A 41 -4.68 -4.98 -7.60
N ASN A 42 -5.17 -6.22 -7.75
CA ASN A 42 -5.97 -6.64 -8.90
C ASN A 42 -7.47 -6.32 -8.74
N ARG A 43 -7.94 -6.02 -7.52
CA ARG A 43 -9.33 -5.63 -7.23
C ARG A 43 -9.56 -4.12 -7.38
N ILE A 44 -8.53 -3.30 -7.15
CA ILE A 44 -8.62 -1.84 -7.25
C ILE A 44 -8.83 -1.44 -8.71
N ASP A 45 -9.84 -0.61 -8.99
CA ASP A 45 -9.95 0.05 -10.28
C ASP A 45 -9.03 1.27 -10.34
N TRP A 46 -7.82 1.07 -10.83
CA TRP A 46 -6.81 2.12 -10.90
C TRP A 46 -7.15 3.24 -11.90
N ASN A 47 -8.03 2.98 -12.88
CA ASN A 47 -8.39 3.97 -13.90
C ASN A 47 -9.15 5.15 -13.30
N VAL A 48 -9.94 4.92 -12.24
CA VAL A 48 -10.66 5.99 -11.51
C VAL A 48 -9.67 7.05 -11.00
N PHE A 49 -8.52 6.61 -10.47
CA PHE A 49 -7.49 7.53 -9.99
C PHE A 49 -6.76 8.23 -11.13
N GLU A 50 -6.44 7.50 -12.20
CA GLU A 50 -5.80 8.08 -13.38
C GLU A 50 -6.69 9.20 -13.96
N GLU A 51 -7.98 8.96 -14.17
CA GLU A 51 -8.92 9.98 -14.68
C GLU A 51 -9.09 11.16 -13.72
N ALA A 52 -9.29 10.90 -12.43
CA ALA A 52 -9.49 11.95 -11.43
C ALA A 52 -8.25 12.84 -11.25
N PHE A 53 -7.06 12.24 -11.30
CA PHE A 53 -5.81 12.95 -11.02
C PHE A 53 -5.04 13.41 -12.26
N LYS A 54 -5.41 12.96 -13.47
CA LYS A 54 -4.79 13.40 -14.74
C LYS A 54 -4.76 14.93 -14.89
N LYS A 55 -5.78 15.64 -14.41
CA LYS A 55 -5.82 17.12 -14.43
C LYS A 55 -4.66 17.78 -13.66
N HIS A 56 -4.06 17.08 -12.69
CA HIS A 56 -2.94 17.56 -11.88
C HIS A 56 -1.57 17.23 -12.49
N TYR A 57 -1.56 16.59 -13.65
CA TYR A 57 -0.37 16.11 -14.36
C TYR A 57 -0.28 16.81 -15.71
N SER A 58 0.80 17.58 -15.91
CA SER A 58 1.10 18.18 -17.21
C SER A 58 2.01 17.25 -18.01
N ALA A 59 1.65 16.96 -19.26
CA ALA A 59 2.48 16.16 -20.15
C ALA A 59 3.69 16.94 -20.71
N THR A 60 3.66 18.26 -20.64
CA THR A 60 4.55 19.12 -21.45
C THR A 60 5.48 19.99 -20.59
N GLN A 61 5.21 20.16 -19.29
CA GLN A 61 5.98 21.08 -18.45
C GLN A 61 6.41 20.42 -17.12
N GLY A 62 7.71 20.52 -16.81
CA GLY A 62 8.31 20.17 -15.52
C GLY A 62 9.06 18.83 -15.48
N LYS A 63 9.44 18.40 -14.27
CA LYS A 63 10.03 17.07 -13.99
C LYS A 63 9.03 15.98 -14.38
N PRO A 64 9.45 14.88 -15.03
CA PRO A 64 8.54 13.79 -15.37
C PRO A 64 7.82 13.31 -14.12
N ALA A 65 6.50 13.39 -14.18
CA ALA A 65 5.67 13.09 -13.04
C ALA A 65 5.62 11.57 -12.81
N LYS A 66 5.60 11.16 -11.54
CA LYS A 66 5.54 9.75 -11.15
C LYS A 66 4.18 9.14 -11.51
N PRO A 67 4.11 7.84 -11.87
CA PRO A 67 2.83 7.20 -12.17
C PRO A 67 1.80 7.45 -11.06
N ILE A 68 0.55 7.77 -11.42
CA ILE A 68 -0.50 8.08 -10.44
C ILE A 68 -0.75 6.84 -9.58
N ARG A 69 -0.83 5.66 -10.19
CA ARG A 69 -0.90 4.38 -9.47
C ARG A 69 0.17 4.24 -8.39
N LEU A 70 1.42 4.57 -8.69
CA LEU A 70 2.52 4.50 -7.71
C LEU A 70 2.26 5.42 -6.52
N MET A 71 1.93 6.68 -6.76
CA MET A 71 1.69 7.65 -5.68
C MET A 71 0.49 7.27 -4.82
N VAL A 72 -0.63 6.88 -5.44
CA VAL A 72 -1.84 6.45 -4.74
C VAL A 72 -1.58 5.16 -3.94
N SER A 73 -0.85 4.21 -4.52
CA SER A 73 -0.52 2.96 -3.85
C SER A 73 0.28 3.18 -2.56
N LEU A 74 1.22 4.12 -2.56
CA LEU A 74 2.01 4.47 -1.38
C LEU A 74 1.13 5.09 -0.29
N LEU A 75 0.17 5.94 -0.65
CA LEU A 75 -0.78 6.51 0.31
C LEU A 75 -1.71 5.44 0.91
N ILE A 76 -2.18 4.50 0.09
CA ILE A 76 -3.00 3.38 0.57
C ILE A 76 -2.19 2.47 1.49
N LEU A 77 -0.97 2.09 1.09
CA LEU A 77 -0.07 1.25 1.90
C LEU A 77 0.26 1.90 3.24
N LYS A 78 0.49 3.22 3.23
CA LYS A 78 0.71 4.01 4.43
C LYS A 78 -0.43 3.85 5.43
N GLN A 79 -1.68 4.00 4.96
CA GLN A 79 -2.87 3.84 5.81
C GLN A 79 -3.08 2.39 6.26
N LEU A 80 -2.95 1.44 5.32
CA LEU A 80 -3.18 0.01 5.56
C LEU A 80 -2.21 -0.59 6.59
N ARG A 81 -0.98 -0.08 6.64
CA ARG A 81 0.09 -0.59 7.52
C ARG A 81 0.48 0.38 8.63
N ASN A 82 -0.22 1.50 8.76
CA ASN A 82 0.05 2.57 9.73
C ASN A 82 1.53 3.01 9.73
N LEU A 83 2.06 3.35 8.55
CA LEU A 83 3.46 3.74 8.34
C LEU A 83 3.63 5.26 8.22
N SER A 84 4.85 5.76 8.45
CA SER A 84 5.23 7.13 8.07
C SER A 84 5.52 7.24 6.56
N ASP A 85 5.64 8.46 6.04
CA ASP A 85 6.00 8.69 4.63
C ASP A 85 7.42 8.17 4.32
N GLU A 86 8.34 8.27 5.27
CA GLU A 86 9.70 7.73 5.17
C GLU A 86 9.71 6.20 5.22
N SER A 87 8.97 5.62 6.17
CA SER A 87 8.91 4.17 6.34
C SER A 87 8.26 3.47 5.15
N VAL A 88 7.19 4.02 4.56
CA VAL A 88 6.55 3.40 3.40
C VAL A 88 7.47 3.42 2.17
N VAL A 89 8.21 4.52 1.95
CA VAL A 89 9.18 4.64 0.85
C VAL A 89 10.35 3.68 1.04
N GLY A 90 10.88 3.57 2.26
CA GLY A 90 11.95 2.62 2.59
C GLY A 90 11.50 1.17 2.40
N GLN A 91 10.37 0.79 2.99
CA GLN A 91 9.84 -0.57 2.88
C GLN A 91 9.46 -0.92 1.44
N TRP A 92 9.03 0.03 0.62
CA TRP A 92 8.71 -0.24 -0.78
C TRP A 92 9.91 -0.81 -1.55
N ALA A 93 11.12 -0.30 -1.29
CA ALA A 93 12.34 -0.78 -1.95
C ALA A 93 12.71 -2.23 -1.56
N GLU A 94 12.26 -2.68 -0.39
CA GLU A 94 12.55 -3.99 0.16
C GLU A 94 11.44 -5.02 -0.15
N ASN A 95 10.22 -4.57 -0.42
CA ASN A 95 9.04 -5.44 -0.49
C ASN A 95 8.47 -5.55 -1.92
N ALA A 96 8.65 -6.72 -2.55
CA ALA A 96 8.13 -6.98 -3.91
C ALA A 96 6.61 -6.78 -4.04
N TYR A 97 5.83 -7.12 -3.01
CA TYR A 97 4.39 -6.89 -3.01
C TYR A 97 4.02 -5.40 -3.04
N TYR A 98 4.81 -4.52 -2.41
CA TYR A 98 4.55 -3.08 -2.42
C TYR A 98 4.82 -2.50 -3.82
N GLN A 99 5.88 -3.00 -4.47
CA GLN A 99 6.22 -2.62 -5.85
C GLN A 99 5.13 -3.06 -6.82
N TYR A 100 4.67 -4.30 -6.71
CA TYR A 100 3.56 -4.81 -7.53
C TYR A 100 2.26 -4.05 -7.29
N PHE A 101 1.95 -3.75 -6.03
CA PHE A 101 0.78 -2.94 -5.68
C PHE A 101 0.86 -1.56 -6.35
N GLY A 102 2.04 -0.94 -6.35
CA GLY A 102 2.34 0.30 -7.06
C GLY A 102 2.43 0.23 -8.59
N GLY A 103 2.27 -0.96 -9.17
CA GLY A 103 2.22 -1.16 -10.63
C GLY A 103 3.57 -1.36 -11.30
N GLU A 104 4.62 -1.66 -10.53
CA GLU A 104 5.91 -2.03 -11.11
C GLU A 104 5.83 -3.38 -11.81
N LYS A 105 6.54 -3.47 -12.93
CA LYS A 105 6.64 -4.71 -13.74
C LYS A 105 7.92 -5.48 -13.48
N LEU A 106 8.86 -4.88 -12.76
CA LEU A 106 10.17 -5.44 -12.43
C LEU A 106 10.54 -4.98 -11.03
N PHE A 107 11.26 -5.84 -10.31
CA PHE A 107 11.74 -5.50 -8.99
C PHE A 107 12.85 -4.43 -9.06
N SER A 108 12.72 -3.38 -8.25
CA SER A 108 13.70 -2.30 -8.11
C SER A 108 14.13 -2.15 -6.65
N VAL A 109 15.44 -2.13 -6.42
CA VAL A 109 16.02 -1.92 -5.08
C VAL A 109 16.07 -0.43 -4.71
N LYS A 110 15.82 0.47 -5.67
CA LYS A 110 15.86 1.91 -5.43
C LYS A 110 14.51 2.41 -4.95
N PRO A 111 14.47 3.36 -4.01
CA PRO A 111 13.22 3.95 -3.56
C PRO A 111 12.46 4.63 -4.72
N PRO A 112 11.11 4.57 -4.72
CA PRO A 112 10.30 5.02 -5.84
C PRO A 112 10.28 6.55 -5.97
N CYS A 113 10.31 7.25 -4.84
CA CYS A 113 10.24 8.69 -4.71
C CYS A 113 10.93 9.14 -3.42
N VAL A 114 11.09 10.45 -3.25
CA VAL A 114 11.49 11.04 -1.97
C VAL A 114 10.23 11.20 -1.10
N PRO A 115 10.27 10.98 0.24
CA PRO A 115 9.08 11.10 1.10
C PRO A 115 8.36 12.45 0.99
N THR A 116 9.08 13.53 0.72
CA THR A 116 8.51 14.87 0.49
C THR A 116 7.59 14.92 -0.74
N GLU A 117 7.85 14.11 -1.77
CA GLU A 117 6.98 14.02 -2.94
C GLU A 117 5.57 13.49 -2.57
N LEU A 118 5.44 12.64 -1.52
CA LEU A 118 4.14 12.19 -1.01
C LEU A 118 3.37 13.30 -0.29
N VAL A 119 4.10 14.20 0.40
CA VAL A 119 3.49 15.38 1.04
C VAL A 119 2.98 16.34 -0.03
N GLU A 120 3.78 16.62 -1.05
CA GLU A 120 3.40 17.49 -2.17
C GLU A 120 2.25 16.92 -2.97
N PHE A 121 2.24 15.60 -3.20
CA PHE A 121 1.16 14.92 -3.89
C PHE A 121 -0.17 15.06 -3.14
N ARG A 122 -0.18 14.84 -1.82
CA ARG A 122 -1.38 15.06 -0.98
C ARG A 122 -1.89 16.49 -1.05
N LYS A 123 -0.98 17.47 -1.00
CA LYS A 123 -1.35 18.89 -1.15
C LYS A 123 -1.96 19.18 -2.53
N ARG A 124 -1.46 18.52 -3.58
CA ARG A 124 -1.90 18.72 -4.97
C ARG A 124 -3.30 18.15 -5.24
N ILE A 125 -3.59 16.94 -4.74
CA ILE A 125 -4.90 16.31 -4.91
C ILE A 125 -5.96 16.90 -3.97
N GLY A 126 -5.52 17.52 -2.87
CA GLY A 126 -6.38 18.14 -1.87
C GLY A 126 -7.22 17.14 -1.07
N GLU A 127 -8.21 17.68 -0.37
CA GLU A 127 -9.14 16.89 0.45
C GLU A 127 -10.00 15.97 -0.41
N ALA A 128 -10.60 16.49 -1.49
CA ALA A 128 -11.44 15.71 -2.40
C ALA A 128 -10.69 14.49 -3.01
N GLY A 129 -9.41 14.64 -3.34
CA GLY A 129 -8.61 13.52 -3.83
C GLY A 129 -8.28 12.51 -2.75
N SER A 130 -8.02 12.97 -1.52
CA SER A 130 -7.78 12.09 -0.37
C SER A 130 -9.04 11.29 0.00
N GLU A 131 -10.20 11.93 -0.04
CA GLU A 131 -11.51 11.30 0.16
C GLU A 131 -11.80 10.25 -0.90
N LEU A 132 -11.48 10.51 -2.17
CA LEU A 132 -11.64 9.54 -3.25
C LEU A 132 -10.79 8.28 -3.03
N ILE A 133 -9.53 8.44 -2.59
CA ILE A 133 -8.66 7.31 -2.22
C ILE A 133 -9.27 6.50 -1.06
N PHE A 134 -9.81 7.19 -0.06
CA PHE A 134 -10.43 6.56 1.09
C PHE A 134 -11.76 5.85 0.75
N LYS A 135 -12.59 6.45 -0.10
CA LYS A 135 -13.85 5.86 -0.56
C LYS A 135 -13.59 4.56 -1.33
N GLU A 136 -12.60 4.56 -2.20
CA GLU A 136 -12.21 3.37 -2.94
C GLU A 136 -11.63 2.28 -2.03
N SER A 137 -10.82 2.65 -1.03
CA SER A 137 -10.29 1.66 -0.07
C SER A 137 -11.41 1.00 0.75
N ILE A 138 -12.45 1.75 1.15
CA ILE A 138 -13.65 1.21 1.81
C ILE A 138 -14.43 0.28 0.87
N ARG A 139 -14.70 0.69 -0.38
CA ARG A 139 -15.42 -0.13 -1.36
C ARG A 139 -14.78 -1.51 -1.52
N ILE A 140 -13.45 -1.55 -1.52
CA ILE A 140 -12.67 -2.77 -1.70
C ILE A 140 -12.68 -3.66 -0.44
N ASN A 141 -12.72 -3.04 0.75
CA ASN A 141 -12.78 -3.74 2.04
C ASN A 141 -14.21 -4.15 2.45
N GLY A 142 -15.22 -3.57 1.80
CA GLY A 142 -16.64 -3.73 2.10
C GLY A 142 -17.17 -5.15 1.84
N LYS A 143 -17.02 -6.02 2.83
CA LYS A 143 -18.07 -6.98 3.19
C LYS A 143 -19.14 -6.36 4.11
N ASP A 144 -18.98 -5.08 4.48
CA ASP A 144 -19.83 -4.39 5.45
C ASP A 144 -20.53 -3.15 4.84
N ALA A 145 -20.66 -3.08 3.51
CA ALA A 145 -21.26 -1.93 2.80
C ALA A 145 -22.81 -1.94 2.81
N ASP A 146 -23.42 -2.66 3.74
CA ASP A 146 -24.88 -2.75 3.91
C ASP A 146 -25.32 -2.27 5.30
N ASP A 147 -24.53 -1.39 5.93
CA ASP A 147 -24.97 -0.65 7.11
C ASP A 147 -24.86 0.85 6.86
N ASP A 148 -26.04 1.49 6.76
CA ASP A 148 -26.27 2.94 6.76
C ASP A 148 -25.99 3.54 8.16
N ASN A 149 -24.94 3.06 8.81
CA ASN A 149 -24.43 3.52 10.10
C ASN A 149 -22.92 3.46 10.05
N LEU A 150 -22.32 4.35 9.26
CA LEU A 150 -20.90 4.67 9.36
C LEU A 150 -20.65 5.38 10.69
N SER A 151 -20.63 4.63 11.79
CA SER A 151 -19.99 5.05 13.04
C SER A 151 -18.50 5.06 12.78
N GLY A 152 -18.02 6.18 12.23
CA GLY A 152 -16.60 6.45 12.10
C GLY A 152 -15.99 6.60 13.49
N ASP A 153 -15.53 5.49 14.08
CA ASP A 153 -14.51 5.51 15.12
C ASP A 153 -13.22 6.03 14.47
N THR A 154 -13.19 7.34 14.26
CA THR A 154 -11.99 8.07 13.91
C THR A 154 -11.14 8.02 15.16
N THR A 155 -10.17 7.10 15.21
CA THR A 155 -9.09 7.18 16.18
C THR A 155 -8.49 8.58 16.04
N VAL A 156 -8.77 9.41 17.04
CA VAL A 156 -8.33 10.78 17.15
C VAL A 156 -6.82 10.78 16.92
N GLN A 157 -6.39 11.33 15.78
CA GLN A 157 -5.00 11.75 15.68
C GLN A 157 -4.82 12.78 16.79
N GLU A 158 -3.90 12.51 17.72
CA GLU A 158 -3.50 13.50 18.71
C GLU A 158 -3.03 14.73 17.96
N LYS A 159 -3.93 15.72 17.88
CA LYS A 159 -3.58 17.06 17.46
C LYS A 159 -2.56 17.51 18.49
N ASN A 160 -1.36 17.88 18.05
CA ASN A 160 -0.38 18.56 18.88
C ASN A 160 -0.94 19.95 19.24
N ILE A 161 -1.90 19.97 20.16
CA ILE A 161 -2.45 21.15 20.79
C ILE A 161 -1.80 21.24 22.17
N THR A 162 -0.90 22.19 22.30
CA THR A 162 -0.49 22.73 23.59
C THR A 162 -1.76 23.17 24.34
N TYR A 163 -2.10 22.43 25.40
CA TYR A 163 -3.17 22.78 26.32
C TYR A 163 -2.77 24.04 27.11
N PRO A 164 -3.72 24.88 27.56
CA PRO A 164 -3.45 26.15 28.26
C PRO A 164 -2.83 26.02 29.67
N THR A 165 -2.26 24.85 29.99
CA THR A 165 -1.48 24.56 31.20
C THR A 165 0.00 24.30 30.88
N ASP A 166 0.43 24.53 29.63
CA ASP A 166 1.83 24.39 29.20
C ASP A 166 2.67 25.50 29.84
N ASP A 167 3.46 25.11 30.85
CA ASP A 167 4.21 25.90 31.83
C ASP A 167 5.38 26.72 31.24
N LYS A 168 5.33 27.04 29.93
CA LYS A 168 6.39 27.72 29.19
C LYS A 168 6.35 29.25 29.30
N LEU A 169 5.61 29.78 30.27
CA LEU A 169 5.58 31.21 30.62
C LEU A 169 6.33 31.56 31.92
N TYR A 170 7.11 30.65 32.49
CA TYR A 170 8.11 31.03 33.51
C TYR A 170 9.50 31.18 32.89
N LYS A 171 9.65 32.23 32.07
CA LYS A 171 10.94 32.88 31.86
C LYS A 171 10.91 34.26 32.50
N ARG A 172 11.61 34.39 33.64
CA ARG A 172 12.46 35.54 33.94
C ARG A 172 13.87 35.03 34.02
#